data_AF-A0A7C9AZC9-F1
#
_entry.id   AF-A0A7C9AZC9-F1
#
_cell.length_a   1.000
_cell.length_b   1.000
_cell.length_c   1.000
_cell.angle_alpha   90.00
_cell.angle_beta   90.00
_cell.angle_gamma   90.00
#
_symmetry.space_group_name_H-M   'P 1'
#
loop_
_entity.id
_entity.type
_entity.pdbx_description
1 polymer ?
#
loop_
_entity_poly.entity_id
_entity_poly.type
_entity_poly.pdbx_seq_one_letter_code
_entity_poly.pdbx_strand_id
1 'polypeptide(L)'
;GDDFIISALGKDAELLTPGFVSKICPNSDRVKLVVPPNSTPSGLAESLGPGLGRQVLCPVPLVVGLEEPPVVPDFLFNLGLMGWDPVRVNAYVTRWAGPNCA
;
A
#
# COMPACT_ATOMS: atom_id res chain seq x y z
N GLY A 1 9.95 -5.14 -20.14
CA GLY A 1 9.54 -3.98 -19.33
C GLY A 1 9.87 -4.30 -17.90
N ASP A 2 10.11 -3.29 -17.09
CA ASP A 2 10.60 -3.47 -15.72
C ASP A 2 9.59 -4.22 -14.84
N ASP A 3 10.10 -4.83 -13.77
CA ASP A 3 9.28 -5.55 -12.78
C ASP A 3 8.19 -4.65 -12.21
N PHE A 4 6.95 -5.14 -12.24
CA PHE A 4 5.81 -4.50 -11.60
C PHE A 4 5.60 -5.12 -10.22
N ILE A 5 5.82 -4.34 -9.16
CA ILE A 5 5.75 -4.86 -7.80
C ILE A 5 4.34 -4.64 -7.26
N ILE A 6 3.75 -5.69 -6.68
CA ILE A 6 2.51 -5.59 -5.90
C ILE A 6 2.81 -6.09 -4.50
N SER A 7 2.38 -5.33 -3.51
CA SER A 7 2.58 -5.65 -2.11
C SER A 7 1.29 -5.43 -1.32
N ALA A 8 1.09 -6.23 -0.27
CA ALA A 8 -0.10 -6.18 0.57
C ALA A 8 0.22 -6.57 2.01
N LEU A 9 -0.63 -6.15 2.94
CA LEU A 9 -0.51 -6.40 4.37
C LEU A 9 -1.59 -7.35 4.88
N GLY A 10 -1.23 -8.24 5.81
CA GLY A 10 -2.19 -9.07 6.52
C GLY A 10 -3.11 -9.85 5.58
N LYS A 11 -4.42 -9.81 5.84
CA LYS A 11 -5.42 -10.54 5.05
C LYS A 11 -5.50 -10.11 3.59
N ASP A 12 -5.08 -8.88 3.26
CA ASP A 12 -5.10 -8.41 1.87
C ASP A 12 -4.11 -9.20 1.00
N ALA A 13 -3.06 -9.79 1.59
CA ALA A 13 -2.12 -10.64 0.87
C ALA A 13 -2.80 -11.90 0.29
N GLU A 14 -3.85 -12.41 0.92
CA GLU A 14 -4.63 -13.55 0.42
C GLU A 14 -5.43 -13.18 -0.86
N LEU A 15 -5.68 -11.88 -1.09
CA LEU A 15 -6.38 -11.39 -2.27
C LEU A 15 -5.47 -11.30 -3.51
N LEU A 16 -4.15 -11.41 -3.35
CA LEU A 16 -3.16 -11.40 -4.43
C LEU A 16 -3.12 -12.72 -5.22
N THR A 17 -4.30 -13.23 -5.58
CA THR A 17 -4.48 -14.44 -6.36
C THR A 17 -4.02 -14.25 -7.81
N PRO A 18 -3.69 -15.33 -8.54
CA PRO A 18 -3.34 -15.23 -9.97
C PRO A 18 -4.41 -14.54 -10.82
N GLY A 19 -5.69 -14.77 -10.49
CA GLY A 19 -6.82 -14.13 -11.17
C GLY A 19 -6.99 -12.64 -10.85
N PHE A 20 -6.48 -12.17 -9.71
CA PHE A 20 -6.41 -10.75 -9.40
C PHE A 20 -5.21 -10.10 -10.11
N VAL A 21 -4.04 -10.74 -10.05
CA VAL A 21 -2.81 -10.26 -10.70
C VAL A 21 -3.01 -10.08 -12.20
N SER A 22 -3.67 -11.03 -12.87
CA SER A 22 -3.95 -10.95 -14.31
C SER A 22 -4.87 -9.79 -14.71
N LYS A 23 -5.72 -9.30 -13.79
CA LYS A 23 -6.55 -8.11 -14.02
C LYS A 23 -5.74 -6.82 -13.94
N ILE A 24 -4.67 -6.79 -13.15
CA ILE A 24 -3.79 -5.62 -13.02
C ILE A 24 -2.78 -5.59 -14.18
N CYS A 25 -2.17 -6.73 -14.49
CA CYS A 25 -1.22 -6.85 -15.58
C CYS A 25 -1.52 -8.12 -16.40
N PRO A 26 -1.90 -8.00 -17.69
CA PRO A 26 -2.15 -9.17 -18.55
C PRO A 26 -0.93 -10.09 -18.69
N ASN A 27 0.28 -9.56 -18.54
CA ASN A 27 1.51 -10.33 -18.49
C ASN A 27 1.92 -10.51 -17.02
N SER A 28 1.39 -11.53 -16.36
CA SER A 28 1.63 -11.81 -14.94
C SER A 28 3.09 -12.13 -14.62
N ASP A 29 3.88 -12.58 -15.60
CA ASP A 29 5.28 -12.99 -15.38
C ASP A 29 6.18 -11.82 -14.99
N ARG A 30 5.77 -10.57 -15.27
CA ARG A 30 6.48 -9.37 -14.80
C ARG A 30 6.08 -8.93 -13.40
N VAL A 31 5.07 -9.56 -12.81
CA VAL A 31 4.54 -9.14 -11.51
C VAL A 31 5.30 -9.83 -10.39
N LYS A 32 5.99 -9.04 -9.59
CA LYS A 32 6.65 -9.50 -8.37
C LYS A 32 5.75 -9.23 -7.17
N LEU A 33 5.32 -10.30 -6.52
CA LEU A 33 4.58 -10.19 -5.26
C LEU A 33 5.57 -10.08 -4.10
N VAL A 34 5.39 -9.05 -3.28
CA VAL A 34 6.15 -8.84 -2.05
C VAL A 34 5.15 -8.86 -0.90
N VAL A 35 5.32 -9.75 0.06
CA VAL A 35 4.48 -9.79 1.26
C VAL A 35 5.42 -9.77 2.45
N PRO A 36 5.31 -8.79 3.36
CA PRO A 36 6.23 -8.69 4.47
C PRO A 36 5.97 -9.81 5.49
N PRO A 37 7.02 -10.40 6.08
CA PRO A 37 6.86 -11.40 7.12
C PRO A 37 6.21 -10.81 8.38
N ASN A 38 6.51 -9.55 8.68
CA ASN A 38 5.83 -8.76 9.70
C ASN A 38 4.78 -7.88 9.02
N SER A 39 3.50 -8.14 9.27
CA SER A 39 2.38 -7.40 8.68
C SER A 39 2.17 -6.00 9.30
N THR A 40 3.22 -5.18 9.31
CA THR A 40 3.18 -3.77 9.71
C THR A 40 3.51 -2.86 8.53
N PRO A 41 3.05 -1.60 8.50
CA PRO A 41 3.40 -0.66 7.44
C PRO A 41 4.91 -0.46 7.27
N SER A 42 5.66 -0.42 8.39
CA SER A 42 7.13 -0.38 8.35
C SER A 42 7.73 -1.65 7.75
N GLY A 43 7.25 -2.84 8.14
CA GLY A 43 7.71 -4.11 7.60
C GLY A 43 7.46 -4.25 6.10
N LEU A 44 6.37 -3.66 5.59
CA LEU A 44 6.10 -3.58 4.15
C LEU A 44 7.11 -2.67 3.43
N ALA A 45 7.37 -1.47 3.96
CA ALA A 45 8.37 -0.57 3.39
C ALA A 45 9.76 -1.21 3.37
N GLU A 46 10.15 -1.91 4.44
CA GLU A 46 11.40 -2.68 4.51
C GLU A 46 11.45 -3.81 3.47
N SER A 47 10.36 -4.56 3.32
CA SER A 47 10.30 -5.70 2.39
C SER A 47 10.30 -5.28 0.92
N LEU A 48 9.81 -4.09 0.60
CA LEU A 48 9.91 -3.51 -0.75
C LEU A 48 11.36 -3.19 -1.14
N GLY A 49 12.23 -2.96 -0.15
CA GLY A 49 13.63 -2.60 -0.37
C GLY A 49 13.80 -1.19 -0.98
N PRO A 50 15.00 -0.89 -1.53
CA PRO A 50 15.31 0.43 -2.07
C PRO A 50 14.44 0.82 -3.26
N GLY A 51 13.85 2.01 -3.22
CA GLY A 51 12.97 2.51 -4.28
C GLY A 51 13.68 3.11 -5.48
N LEU A 52 14.90 3.63 -5.30
CA LEU A 52 15.72 4.21 -6.37
C LEU A 52 15.00 5.30 -7.20
N GLY A 53 14.15 6.10 -6.54
CA GLY A 53 13.33 7.15 -7.16
C GLY A 53 12.08 6.65 -7.87
N ARG A 54 11.76 5.35 -7.82
CA ARG A 54 10.56 4.80 -8.42
C ARG A 54 9.32 5.25 -7.66
N GLN A 55 8.25 5.50 -8.40
CA GLN A 55 6.95 5.79 -7.82
C GLN A 55 6.31 4.54 -7.24
N VAL A 56 5.62 4.71 -6.11
CA VAL A 56 4.78 3.67 -5.50
C VAL A 56 3.40 4.24 -5.24
N LEU A 57 2.37 3.62 -5.83
CA LEU A 57 0.99 3.97 -5.56
C LEU A 57 0.59 3.36 -4.22
N CYS A 58 0.08 4.20 -3.32
CA CYS A 58 -0.36 3.80 -1.98
C CYS A 58 -1.88 4.04 -1.84
N PRO A 59 -2.72 3.03 -2.11
CA PRO A 59 -4.15 3.07 -1.78
C PRO A 59 -4.33 3.18 -0.27
N VAL A 60 -4.79 4.33 0.21
CA VAL A 60 -4.95 4.64 1.65
C VAL A 60 -6.24 5.44 1.87
N PRO A 61 -6.80 5.47 3.10
CA PRO A 61 -8.00 6.27 3.39
C PRO A 61 -7.77 7.76 3.14
N LEU A 62 -8.82 8.51 2.83
CA LEU A 62 -8.89 9.95 3.05
C LEU A 62 -9.62 10.20 4.37
N VAL A 63 -8.98 10.91 5.31
CA VAL A 63 -9.60 11.24 6.60
C VAL A 63 -10.32 12.58 6.51
N VAL A 64 -11.61 12.63 6.89
CA VAL A 64 -12.45 13.83 6.80
C VAL A 64 -13.10 14.14 8.14
N GLY A 65 -12.92 15.37 8.62
CA GLY A 65 -13.53 15.85 9.86
C GLY A 65 -12.96 15.20 11.13
N LEU A 66 -11.81 14.54 11.00
CA LEU A 66 -11.06 13.90 12.06
C LEU A 66 -9.57 14.21 11.87
N GLU A 67 -8.79 14.11 12.93
CA GLU A 67 -7.33 14.09 12.82
C GLU A 67 -6.89 12.75 12.21
N GLU A 68 -5.99 12.80 11.22
CA GLU A 68 -5.45 11.58 10.62
C GLU A 68 -4.48 10.90 11.60
N PRO A 69 -4.73 9.63 12.00
CA PRO A 69 -3.76 8.89 12.80
C PRO A 69 -2.42 8.77 12.07
N PRO A 70 -1.28 8.71 12.80
CA PRO A 70 0.04 8.75 12.19
C PRO A 70 0.40 7.52 11.34
N VAL A 71 -0.45 6.49 11.34
CA VAL A 71 -0.21 5.22 10.62
C VAL A 71 0.09 5.42 9.13
N VAL A 72 -0.74 6.19 8.41
CA VAL A 72 -0.54 6.43 6.96
C VAL A 72 0.57 7.45 6.72
N PRO A 73 0.61 8.62 7.39
CA PRO A 73 1.73 9.55 7.27
C PRO A 73 3.10 8.90 7.49
N ASP A 74 3.27 8.13 8.56
CA ASP A 74 4.54 7.46 8.89
C ASP A 74 4.89 6.40 7.85
N PHE A 75 3.90 5.67 7.34
CA PHE A 75 4.12 4.70 6.27
C PHE A 75 4.67 5.35 4.99
N LEU A 76 4.04 6.43 4.53
CA LEU A 76 4.50 7.16 3.33
C LEU A 76 5.88 7.79 3.56
N PHE A 77 6.12 8.34 4.75
CA PHE A 77 7.41 8.87 5.13
C PHE A 77 8.51 7.80 5.08
N ASN A 78 8.26 6.61 5.64
CA ASN A 78 9.21 5.50 5.65
C ASN A 78 9.51 4.99 4.23
N LEU A 79 8.53 4.95 3.33
CA LEU A 79 8.77 4.67 1.91
C LEU A 79 9.70 5.71 1.27
N GLY A 80 9.48 6.99 1.57
CA GLY A 80 10.35 8.09 1.14
C GLY A 80 11.79 7.95 1.63
N LEU A 81 11.99 7.55 2.90
CA LEU A 81 13.33 7.28 3.45
C LEU A 81 14.04 6.13 2.73
N MET A 82 13.30 5.15 2.21
CA MET A 82 13.82 4.06 1.40
C MET A 82 14.04 4.45 -0.09
N GLY A 83 13.82 5.71 -0.44
CA GLY A 83 14.03 6.23 -1.78
C GLY A 83 12.90 5.92 -2.76
N TRP A 84 11.71 5.59 -2.28
CA TRP A 84 10.49 5.57 -3.11
C TRP A 84 9.91 6.98 -3.25
N ASP A 85 9.19 7.25 -4.33
CA ASP A 85 8.31 8.41 -4.46
C ASP A 85 6.85 7.98 -4.18
N PRO A 86 6.39 8.10 -2.91
CA PRO A 86 5.07 7.63 -2.52
C PRO A 86 3.97 8.53 -3.06
N VAL A 87 3.08 7.95 -3.86
CA VAL A 87 1.91 8.61 -4.43
C VAL A 87 0.67 8.13 -3.69
N ARG A 88 0.10 9.00 -2.87
CA ARG A 88 -1.15 8.74 -2.15
C ARG A 88 -2.31 8.59 -3.14
N VAL A 89 -3.05 7.49 -3.03
CA VAL A 89 -4.31 7.27 -3.74
C VAL A 89 -5.43 7.15 -2.71
N ASN A 90 -6.34 8.12 -2.69
CA ASN A 90 -7.48 8.14 -1.76
C ASN A 90 -8.49 7.04 -2.14
N ALA A 91 -8.30 5.83 -1.61
CA ALA A 91 -9.04 4.64 -2.02
C ALA A 91 -10.44 4.54 -1.40
N TYR A 92 -10.63 5.13 -0.22
CA TYR A 92 -11.91 5.21 0.49
C TYR A 92 -11.86 6.38 1.49
N VAL A 93 -13.00 6.70 2.13
CA VAL A 93 -13.07 7.79 3.11
C VAL A 93 -13.28 7.23 4.51
N THR A 94 -12.47 7.70 5.45
CA THR A 94 -12.69 7.52 6.90
C THR A 94 -13.22 8.84 7.47
N ARG A 95 -14.39 8.80 8.10
CA ARG A 95 -15.01 9.96 8.74
C ARG A 95 -15.84 9.51 9.94
N TRP A 96 -16.18 10.44 10.83
CA TRP A 96 -17.13 10.15 11.90
C TRP A 96 -18.50 9.79 11.29
N ALA A 97 -19.05 8.64 11.68
CA ALA A 97 -20.34 8.15 11.17
C ALA A 97 -21.56 8.70 11.94
N GLY A 98 -21.34 9.62 12.88
CA GLY A 98 -22.39 10.17 13.74
C GLY A 98 -22.54 9.41 15.07
N PRO A 99 -23.48 9.86 15.92
CA PRO A 99 -23.66 9.32 17.28
C PRO A 99 -24.18 7.88 17.33
N ASN A 100 -24.66 7.34 16.19
CA ASN A 100 -25.16 5.97 16.09
C ASN A 100 -24.09 4.99 15.57
N CYS A 101 -22.82 5.39 15.52
CA CYS A 101 -21.72 4.51 15.17
C CYS A 101 -21.50 3.50 16.31
N ALA A 102 -21.66 2.21 16.00
CA ALA A 102 -21.57 1.09 16.95
C ALA A 102 -20.15 0.78 17.41
#